data_AF-A0AAU2MLE4-F1
#
_entry.id   AF-A0AAU2MLE4-F1
#
_cell.length_a   1.000
_cell.length_b   1.000
_cell.length_c   1.000
_cell.angle_alpha   90.00
_cell.angle_beta   90.00
_cell.angle_gamma   90.00
#
_symmetry.space_group_name_H-M   'P 1'
#
loop_
_entity.id
_entity.type
_entity.pdbx_description
1 polymer ?
#
loop_
_entity_poly.entity_id
_entity_poly.type
_entity_poly.pdbx_seq_one_letter_code
_entity_poly.pdbx_strand_id
1 'polypeptide(L)'
;MTLLPDLPQNTALLDLLRQQGVPQERGAYVYEGWELHTHPDLVERLEDLAPQWPVLATFGMPVLAAKGIAAVVAWSMGTLLVRLPEAPAEPLEPAEPCPPLTDPGQGWYSLCPWQSELPSAESERLLTLLIQHALSYAASLSEDDSIGWQGRPVQAPRRRRRRGKAKSRRPSRDKGRRQGGRGRRR
;
A
#
# COMPACT_ATOMS: atom_id res chain seq x y z
N MET A 1 -14.42 5.05 -4.58
CA MET A 1 -14.53 4.27 -3.34
C MET A 1 -13.66 3.04 -3.51
N THR A 2 -12.53 2.99 -2.80
CA THR A 2 -11.64 1.82 -2.88
C THR A 2 -11.93 0.95 -1.66
N LEU A 3 -12.92 0.07 -1.81
CA LEU A 3 -13.16 -0.99 -0.83
C LEU A 3 -11.99 -1.98 -0.87
N LEU A 4 -11.71 -2.59 0.28
CA LEU A 4 -10.77 -3.70 0.36
C LEU A 4 -11.24 -4.83 -0.59
N PRO A 5 -10.39 -5.33 -1.50
CA PRO A 5 -10.78 -6.35 -2.47
C PRO A 5 -11.05 -7.69 -1.79
N ASP A 6 -11.95 -8.46 -2.41
CA ASP A 6 -12.31 -9.82 -2.00
C ASP A 6 -11.22 -10.81 -2.42
N LEU A 7 -10.12 -10.79 -1.67
CA LEU A 7 -8.99 -11.71 -1.79
C LEU A 7 -9.10 -12.82 -0.74
N PRO A 8 -8.60 -14.04 -1.00
CA PRO A 8 -8.64 -15.14 -0.04
C PRO A 8 -8.10 -14.75 1.35
N GLN A 9 -7.04 -13.94 1.38
CA GLN A 9 -6.42 -13.44 2.61
C GLN A 9 -7.36 -12.51 3.41
N ASN A 10 -8.31 -11.84 2.77
CA ASN A 10 -9.21 -10.91 3.43
C ASN A 10 -10.54 -11.54 3.82
N THR A 11 -10.87 -12.75 3.33
CA THR A 11 -12.19 -13.40 3.47
C THR A 11 -12.73 -13.34 4.89
N ALA A 12 -12.00 -13.88 5.88
CA ALA A 12 -12.46 -13.93 7.27
C ALA A 12 -12.70 -12.54 7.87
N LEU A 13 -11.85 -11.56 7.52
CA LEU A 13 -12.02 -10.17 7.94
C LEU A 13 -13.27 -9.57 7.28
N LEU A 14 -13.41 -9.70 5.96
CA LEU A 14 -14.53 -9.15 5.21
C LEU A 14 -15.87 -9.73 5.66
N ASP A 15 -15.92 -11.02 5.99
CA ASP A 15 -17.12 -11.66 6.50
C ASP A 15 -17.56 -11.10 7.86
N LEU A 16 -16.61 -10.78 8.75
CA LEU A 16 -16.90 -10.11 10.02
C LEU A 16 -17.33 -8.66 9.82
N LEU A 17 -16.58 -7.90 9.00
CA LEU A 17 -16.89 -6.50 8.72
C LEU A 17 -18.28 -6.35 8.07
N ARG A 18 -18.64 -7.27 7.17
CA ARG A 18 -19.96 -7.27 6.52
C ARG A 18 -21.10 -7.56 7.50
N GLN A 19 -20.87 -8.36 8.54
CA GLN A 19 -21.87 -8.62 9.59
C GLN A 19 -22.11 -7.40 10.48
N GLN A 20 -21.10 -6.55 10.63
CA GLN A 20 -21.18 -5.34 11.46
C GLN A 20 -21.67 -4.12 10.69
N GLY A 21 -21.33 -4.01 9.41
CA GLY A 21 -21.57 -2.83 8.61
C GLY A 21 -23.04 -2.48 8.48
N VAL A 22 -23.40 -1.29 8.95
CA VAL A 22 -24.72 -0.69 8.72
C VAL A 22 -24.62 0.35 7.60
N PRO A 23 -25.30 0.16 6.45
CA PRO A 23 -25.28 1.15 5.38
C PRO A 23 -26.01 2.42 5.85
N GLN A 24 -25.38 3.58 5.69
CA GLN A 24 -25.96 4.86 6.14
C GLN A 24 -25.67 5.97 5.14
N GLU A 25 -26.73 6.56 4.58
CA GLU A 25 -26.59 7.61 3.56
C GLU A 25 -26.35 9.01 4.16
N ARG A 26 -26.73 9.24 5.42
CA ARG A 26 -26.67 10.56 6.08
C ARG A 26 -26.48 10.43 7.60
N GLY A 27 -25.63 11.28 8.18
CA GLY A 27 -25.37 11.33 9.62
C GLY A 27 -24.02 11.96 9.96
N ALA A 28 -23.82 12.37 11.22
CA ALA A 28 -22.54 12.92 11.69
C ALA A 28 -21.43 11.86 11.78
N TYR A 29 -21.80 10.58 11.75
CA TYR A 29 -20.91 9.42 11.84
C TYR A 29 -20.95 8.59 10.55
N VAL A 30 -21.12 9.21 9.38
CA VAL A 30 -21.01 8.49 8.11
C VAL A 30 -19.56 8.51 7.65
N TYR A 31 -18.98 7.34 7.47
CA TYR A 31 -17.64 7.16 6.90
C TYR A 31 -17.76 6.39 5.59
N GLU A 32 -17.65 7.11 4.47
CA GLU A 32 -17.74 6.57 3.10
C GLU A 32 -19.01 5.74 2.82
N GLY A 33 -20.17 6.20 3.33
CA GLY A 33 -21.49 5.58 3.08
C GLY A 33 -21.89 4.47 4.05
N TRP A 34 -21.08 4.25 5.09
CA TRP A 34 -21.36 3.34 6.20
C TRP A 34 -21.39 4.11 7.51
N GLU A 35 -22.14 3.60 8.49
CA GLU A 35 -22.01 4.07 9.87
C GLU A 35 -20.59 3.81 10.36
N LEU A 36 -19.92 4.84 10.87
CA LEU A 36 -18.59 4.74 11.44
C LEU A 36 -18.71 4.02 12.77
N HIS A 37 -18.17 2.81 12.85
CA HIS A 37 -18.23 1.98 14.05
C HIS A 37 -17.03 2.20 14.98
N THR A 38 -16.23 3.23 14.72
CA THR A 38 -15.09 3.64 15.56
C THR A 38 -15.07 5.15 15.78
N HIS A 39 -14.23 5.63 16.68
CA HIS A 39 -14.14 7.07 16.94
C HIS A 39 -13.25 7.75 15.87
N PRO A 40 -13.56 8.99 15.44
CA PRO A 40 -12.73 9.76 14.52
C PRO A 40 -11.25 9.85 14.95
N ASP A 41 -10.98 10.02 16.23
CA ASP A 41 -9.60 10.08 16.77
C ASP A 41 -8.76 8.85 16.41
N LEU A 42 -9.35 7.66 16.27
CA LEU A 42 -8.61 6.46 15.87
C LEU A 42 -8.30 6.45 14.36
N VAL A 43 -9.12 7.12 13.55
CA VAL A 43 -8.83 7.35 12.13
C VAL A 43 -7.62 8.28 12.01
N GLU A 44 -7.68 9.43 12.69
CA GLU A 44 -6.57 10.41 12.71
C GLU A 44 -5.28 9.76 13.24
N ARG A 45 -5.38 8.97 14.31
CA ARG A 45 -4.26 8.18 14.86
C ARG A 45 -3.65 7.25 13.81
N LEU A 46 -4.45 6.58 12.98
CA LEU A 46 -3.93 5.72 11.91
C LEU A 46 -3.25 6.51 10.79
N GLU A 47 -3.79 7.67 10.45
CA GLU A 47 -3.19 8.59 9.48
C GLU A 47 -1.83 9.09 9.97
N ASP A 48 -1.71 9.42 11.26
CA ASP A 48 -0.46 9.84 11.89
C ASP A 48 0.59 8.72 11.93
N LEU A 49 0.17 7.49 12.27
CA LEU A 49 1.07 6.33 12.36
C LEU A 49 1.52 5.80 10.99
N ALA A 50 0.76 6.05 9.92
CA ALA A 50 1.06 5.55 8.58
C ALA A 50 0.80 6.61 7.49
N PRO A 51 1.46 7.78 7.51
CA PRO A 51 1.12 8.93 6.67
C PRO A 51 1.32 8.70 5.17
N GLN A 52 2.02 7.63 4.79
CA GLN A 52 2.27 7.26 3.39
C GLN A 52 1.25 6.24 2.85
N TRP A 53 0.35 5.73 3.69
CA TRP A 53 -0.68 4.76 3.32
C TRP A 53 -2.07 5.36 3.48
N PRO A 54 -2.95 5.24 2.48
CA PRO A 54 -4.32 5.71 2.62
C PRO A 54 -5.08 4.81 3.60
N VAL A 55 -5.82 5.42 4.53
CA VAL A 55 -6.80 4.71 5.34
C VAL A 55 -8.03 4.42 4.50
N LEU A 56 -8.36 3.15 4.33
CA LEU A 56 -9.54 2.69 3.60
C LEU A 56 -10.72 2.57 4.55
N ALA A 57 -11.90 2.98 4.09
CA ALA A 57 -13.16 2.70 4.77
C ALA A 57 -13.75 1.39 4.22
N THR A 58 -13.84 0.36 5.04
CA THR A 58 -14.42 -0.95 4.66
C THR A 58 -15.54 -1.29 5.63
N PHE A 59 -16.80 -1.19 5.18
CA PHE A 59 -17.99 -1.38 6.02
C PHE A 59 -18.01 -0.51 7.30
N GLY A 60 -17.60 0.76 7.17
CA GLY A 60 -17.54 1.69 8.31
C GLY A 60 -16.33 1.51 9.22
N MET A 61 -15.42 0.58 8.88
CA MET A 61 -14.20 0.32 9.63
C MET A 61 -12.96 0.87 8.91
N PRO A 62 -12.08 1.62 9.59
CA PRO A 62 -10.82 2.07 9.03
C PRO A 62 -9.82 0.92 8.92
N VAL A 63 -9.24 0.78 7.73
CA VAL A 63 -8.33 -0.32 7.38
C VAL A 63 -7.11 0.22 6.66
N LEU A 64 -5.92 -0.20 7.07
CA LEU A 64 -4.71 -0.05 6.26
C LEU A 64 -4.46 -1.35 5.49
N ALA A 65 -4.12 -1.23 4.21
CA ALA A 65 -3.88 -2.36 3.33
C ALA A 65 -2.63 -2.14 2.46
N ALA A 66 -1.97 -3.25 2.11
CA ALA A 66 -0.85 -3.26 1.18
C ALA A 66 -1.12 -4.30 0.08
N LYS A 67 -0.95 -3.90 -1.18
CA LYS A 67 -1.32 -4.71 -2.36
C LYS A 67 -2.75 -5.31 -2.28
N GLY A 68 -3.70 -4.57 -1.70
CA GLY A 68 -5.08 -5.04 -1.53
C GLY A 68 -5.32 -6.00 -0.36
N ILE A 69 -4.28 -6.39 0.38
CA ILE A 69 -4.40 -7.27 1.55
C ILE A 69 -4.42 -6.40 2.82
N ALA A 70 -5.42 -6.59 3.67
CA ALA A 70 -5.51 -5.86 4.93
C ALA A 70 -4.35 -6.20 5.86
N ALA A 71 -3.79 -5.16 6.47
CA ALA A 71 -2.68 -5.23 7.41
C ALA A 71 -3.09 -4.77 8.81
N VAL A 72 -3.93 -3.74 8.90
CA VAL A 72 -4.35 -3.13 10.17
C VAL A 72 -5.82 -2.76 10.10
N VAL A 73 -6.55 -2.99 11.20
CA VAL A 73 -7.97 -2.62 11.33
C VAL A 73 -8.19 -1.91 12.66
N ALA A 74 -8.78 -0.72 12.62
CA ALA A 74 -9.24 0.01 13.80
C ALA A 74 -10.57 -0.58 14.27
N TRP A 75 -10.51 -1.66 15.06
CA TRP A 75 -11.66 -2.47 15.46
C TRP A 75 -12.57 -1.81 16.49
N SER A 76 -11.97 -1.12 17.47
CA SER A 76 -12.69 -0.35 18.47
C SER A 76 -11.77 0.73 19.02
N MET A 77 -12.29 1.62 19.87
CA MET A 77 -11.46 2.60 20.57
C MET A 77 -10.31 1.96 21.37
N GLY A 78 -10.49 0.76 21.89
CA GLY A 78 -9.46 0.06 22.65
C GLY A 78 -8.69 -0.99 21.84
N THR A 79 -9.07 -1.23 20.58
CA THR A 79 -8.62 -2.42 19.85
C THR A 79 -8.15 -2.06 18.45
N LEU A 80 -6.86 -2.25 18.22
CA LEU A 80 -6.23 -2.29 16.92
C LEU A 80 -5.89 -3.74 16.59
N LEU A 81 -6.40 -4.24 15.46
CA LEU A 81 -6.01 -5.54 14.94
C LEU A 81 -4.86 -5.34 13.96
N VAL A 82 -3.76 -6.06 14.18
CA VAL A 82 -2.59 -6.06 13.29
C VAL A 82 -2.33 -7.46 12.75
N ARG A 83 -2.06 -7.56 11.46
CA ARG A 83 -1.72 -8.82 10.79
C ARG A 83 -0.20 -8.99 10.76
N LEU A 84 0.30 -10.05 11.38
CA LEU A 84 1.73 -10.35 11.50
C LEU A 84 1.98 -11.86 11.36
N PRO A 85 3.19 -12.26 10.93
CA PRO A 85 3.52 -13.69 10.85
C PRO A 85 3.67 -14.33 12.24
N GLU A 86 4.08 -13.54 13.22
CA GLU A 86 4.35 -13.95 14.60
C GLU A 86 3.87 -12.86 15.56
N ALA A 87 3.77 -13.20 16.85
CA ALA A 87 3.35 -12.25 17.86
C ALA A 87 4.36 -11.09 17.98
N PRO A 88 3.88 -9.86 18.23
CA PRO A 88 4.78 -8.73 18.46
C PRO A 88 5.70 -9.02 19.64
N ALA A 89 7.01 -8.78 19.46
CA ALA A 89 8.01 -8.98 20.50
C ALA A 89 8.14 -7.74 21.41
N GLU A 90 7.66 -6.60 20.92
CA GLU A 90 7.63 -5.33 21.62
C GLU A 90 6.69 -5.42 22.84
N PRO A 91 6.99 -4.69 23.93
CA PRO A 91 6.15 -4.66 25.13
C PRO A 91 4.94 -3.76 24.92
N LEU A 92 4.10 -4.09 23.95
CA LEU A 92 2.88 -3.37 23.64
C LEU A 92 1.72 -3.91 24.47
N GLU A 93 0.88 -3.00 24.94
CA GLU A 93 -0.33 -3.30 25.69
C GLU A 93 -1.29 -4.12 24.81
N PRO A 94 -1.63 -5.37 25.20
CA PRO A 94 -2.58 -6.19 24.46
C PRO A 94 -4.00 -5.63 24.64
N ALA A 95 -4.85 -5.81 23.62
CA ALA A 95 -6.26 -5.48 23.69
C ALA A 95 -7.13 -6.74 23.72
N GLU A 96 -8.45 -6.55 23.89
CA GLU A 96 -9.41 -7.65 23.84
C GLU A 96 -9.28 -8.44 22.52
N PRO A 97 -9.24 -9.78 22.60
CA PRO A 97 -9.17 -10.62 21.41
C PRO A 97 -10.43 -10.46 20.55
N CYS A 98 -10.28 -10.64 19.24
CA CYS A 98 -11.37 -10.62 18.27
C CYS A 98 -11.45 -11.94 17.50
N PRO A 99 -12.06 -13.00 18.07
CA PRO A 99 -12.30 -14.25 17.35
C PRO A 99 -13.23 -14.06 16.15
N PRO A 100 -13.06 -14.86 15.08
CA PRO A 100 -12.02 -15.86 14.90
C PRO A 100 -10.65 -15.30 14.47
N LEU A 101 -10.52 -13.99 14.19
CA LEU A 101 -9.29 -13.43 13.62
C LEU A 101 -8.07 -13.63 14.53
N THR A 102 -8.26 -13.48 15.85
CA THR A 102 -7.17 -13.61 16.83
C THR A 102 -7.07 -15.01 17.43
N ASP A 103 -7.72 -16.01 16.84
CA ASP A 103 -7.52 -17.40 17.27
C ASP A 103 -6.07 -17.84 16.98
N PRO A 104 -5.51 -18.79 17.75
CA PRO A 104 -4.14 -19.24 17.55
C PRO A 104 -3.87 -19.67 16.10
N GLY A 105 -2.82 -19.11 15.50
CA GLY A 105 -2.40 -19.43 14.12
C GLY A 105 -3.12 -18.65 13.01
N GLN A 106 -4.03 -17.73 13.34
CA GLN A 106 -4.75 -16.91 12.35
C GLN A 106 -3.99 -15.64 11.92
N GLY A 107 -2.86 -15.34 12.58
CA GLY A 107 -1.95 -14.26 12.17
C GLY A 107 -2.48 -12.85 12.43
N TRP A 108 -3.48 -12.69 13.30
CA TRP A 108 -3.90 -11.38 13.82
C TRP A 108 -3.69 -11.26 15.31
N TYR A 109 -3.31 -10.05 15.73
CA TYR A 109 -3.05 -9.72 17.12
C TYR A 109 -3.82 -8.45 17.50
N SER A 110 -4.44 -8.46 18.68
CA SER A 110 -5.15 -7.31 19.27
C SER A 110 -4.23 -6.49 20.15
N LEU A 111 -4.14 -5.19 19.90
CA LEU A 111 -3.32 -4.25 20.65
C LEU A 111 -4.09 -2.98 20.98
N CYS A 112 -3.73 -2.31 22.08
CA CYS A 112 -4.28 -1.01 22.43
C CYS A 112 -3.68 0.08 21.52
N PRO A 113 -4.45 0.90 20.81
CA PRO A 113 -3.87 1.96 19.95
C PRO A 113 -3.26 3.13 20.74
N TRP A 114 -3.59 3.26 22.03
CA TRP A 114 -3.18 4.37 22.88
C TRP A 114 -1.92 4.08 23.70
N GLN A 115 -1.67 2.81 24.04
CA GLN A 115 -0.48 2.36 24.76
C GLN A 115 -0.21 3.19 26.02
N SER A 116 -1.16 3.13 26.96
CA SER A 116 -1.26 4.09 28.08
C SER A 116 -0.10 4.02 29.08
N GLU A 117 0.58 2.87 29.13
CA GLU A 117 1.72 2.61 30.02
C GLU A 117 3.06 3.11 29.46
N LEU A 118 3.10 3.55 28.18
CA LEU A 118 4.31 3.99 27.51
C LEU A 118 4.35 5.52 27.33
N PRO A 119 5.54 6.14 27.36
CA PRO A 119 5.69 7.54 26.94
C PRO A 119 5.17 7.74 25.51
N SER A 120 4.43 8.84 25.26
CA SER A 120 3.76 9.08 23.97
C SER A 120 4.68 8.94 22.74
N ALA A 121 5.92 9.45 22.82
CA ALA A 121 6.86 9.35 21.70
C ALA A 121 7.38 7.92 21.48
N GLU A 122 7.48 7.13 22.56
CA GLU A 122 7.90 5.74 22.47
C GLU A 122 6.77 4.86 21.93
N SER A 123 5.54 5.05 22.39
CA SER A 123 4.38 4.32 21.87
C SER A 123 4.15 4.61 20.39
N GLU A 124 4.21 5.88 19.98
CA GLU A 124 4.09 6.26 18.58
C GLU A 124 5.17 5.61 17.70
N ARG A 125 6.43 5.63 18.17
CA ARG A 125 7.55 4.97 17.45
C ARG A 125 7.32 3.47 17.31
N LEU A 126 6.94 2.78 18.38
CA LEU A 126 6.75 1.32 18.36
C LEU A 126 5.55 0.93 17.49
N LEU A 127 4.42 1.63 17.62
CA LEU A 127 3.24 1.40 16.79
C LEU A 127 3.52 1.68 15.30
N THR A 128 4.27 2.74 14.99
CA THR A 128 4.69 3.04 13.62
C THR A 128 5.51 1.91 13.02
N LEU A 129 6.52 1.41 13.75
CA LEU A 129 7.35 0.29 13.30
C LEU A 129 6.52 -0.99 13.10
N LEU A 130 5.61 -1.26 14.03
CA LEU A 130 4.72 -2.42 13.96
C LEU A 130 3.79 -2.35 12.73
N ILE A 131 3.19 -1.20 12.47
CA ILE A 131 2.30 -0.99 11.33
C ILE A 131 3.09 -1.13 10.02
N GLN A 132 4.30 -0.61 9.94
CA GLN A 132 5.19 -0.82 8.79
C GLN A 132 5.51 -2.30 8.57
N HIS A 133 5.75 -3.05 9.65
CA HIS A 133 5.97 -4.49 9.57
C HIS A 133 4.72 -5.22 9.09
N ALA A 134 3.55 -4.91 9.64
CA ALA A 134 2.27 -5.50 9.22
C ALA A 134 1.96 -5.22 7.74
N LEU A 135 2.22 -3.99 7.28
CA LEU A 135 2.04 -3.62 5.86
C LEU A 135 3.02 -4.35 4.95
N SER A 136 4.28 -4.48 5.37
CA SER A 136 5.29 -5.24 4.62
C SER A 136 4.92 -6.72 4.54
N TYR A 137 4.45 -7.30 5.64
CA TYR A 137 3.98 -8.67 5.68
C TYR A 137 2.75 -8.88 4.80
N ALA A 138 1.72 -8.04 4.94
CA ALA A 138 0.50 -8.12 4.14
C ALA A 138 0.79 -8.15 2.63
N ALA A 139 1.73 -7.34 2.17
CA ALA A 139 2.06 -7.34 0.75
C ALA A 139 3.07 -8.43 0.33
N SER A 140 3.76 -9.10 1.26
CA SER A 140 4.45 -10.36 0.98
C SER A 140 3.49 -11.55 0.78
N LEU A 141 2.25 -11.44 1.28
CA LEU A 141 1.20 -12.44 1.05
C LEU A 141 0.56 -12.34 -0.34
N SER A 142 0.86 -11.28 -1.09
CA SER A 142 0.38 -11.08 -2.46
C SER A 142 1.30 -11.79 -3.45
N GLU A 143 0.73 -12.65 -4.29
CA GLU A 143 1.42 -13.26 -5.44
C GLU A 143 1.58 -12.28 -6.62
N ASP A 144 0.89 -11.13 -6.57
CA ASP A 144 0.90 -10.14 -7.66
C ASP A 144 2.01 -9.09 -7.46
N ASP A 145 3.05 -9.20 -8.29
CA ASP A 145 4.14 -8.23 -8.40
C ASP A 145 3.85 -7.08 -9.37
N SER A 146 2.74 -7.14 -10.11
CA SER A 146 2.33 -6.06 -11.02
C SER A 146 1.77 -4.84 -10.28
N ILE A 147 1.42 -5.00 -9.01
CA ILE A 147 0.88 -3.97 -8.13
C ILE A 147 1.95 -3.57 -7.12
N GLY A 148 2.32 -2.29 -7.09
CA GLY A 148 3.24 -1.74 -6.10
C GLY A 148 2.64 -1.79 -4.70
N TRP A 149 3.47 -1.64 -3.67
CA TRP A 149 3.07 -1.74 -2.25
C TRP A 149 1.87 -0.85 -1.86
N GLN A 150 1.64 0.26 -2.58
CA GLN A 150 0.50 1.17 -2.42
C GLN A 150 -0.78 0.76 -3.18
N GLY A 151 -0.85 -0.43 -3.77
CA GLY A 151 -2.01 -0.83 -4.58
C GLY A 151 -2.07 -0.19 -5.98
N ARG A 152 -1.01 0.48 -6.44
CA ARG A 152 -0.94 1.09 -7.78
C ARG A 152 -0.23 0.18 -8.77
N PRO A 153 -0.68 0.08 -10.04
CA PRO A 153 0.06 -0.68 -11.04
C PRO A 153 1.48 -0.14 -11.16
N VAL A 154 2.48 -1.02 -11.02
CA VAL A 154 3.89 -0.69 -11.21
C VAL A 154 4.03 -0.21 -12.65
N GLN A 155 4.25 1.09 -12.84
CA GLN A 155 4.53 1.61 -14.16
C GLN A 155 5.81 0.95 -14.65
N ALA A 156 5.68 0.00 -15.58
CA ALA A 156 6.80 -0.68 -16.18
C ALA A 156 7.84 0.36 -16.62
N PRO A 157 9.13 0.18 -16.30
CA PRO A 157 10.16 1.14 -16.64
C PRO A 157 10.06 1.38 -18.14
N ARG A 158 9.70 2.61 -18.52
CA ARG A 158 9.58 3.03 -19.92
C ARG A 158 10.91 2.70 -20.57
N ARG A 159 10.95 1.58 -21.31
CA ARG A 159 12.12 1.20 -22.11
C ARG A 159 12.43 2.42 -22.95
N ARG A 160 13.52 3.13 -22.61
CA ARG A 160 14.10 4.19 -23.43
C ARG A 160 14.21 3.58 -24.82
N ARG A 161 13.31 3.98 -25.73
CA ARG A 161 13.42 3.69 -27.15
C ARG A 161 14.80 4.21 -27.56
N ARG A 162 15.80 3.32 -27.59
CA ARG A 162 17.06 3.56 -28.26
C ARG A 162 16.69 3.75 -29.72
N ARG A 163 16.49 5.02 -30.08
CA ARG A 163 16.31 5.49 -31.44
C ARG A 163 17.58 5.10 -32.19
N GLY A 164 17.52 3.96 -32.89
CA GLY A 164 18.59 3.45 -33.72
C GLY A 164 18.99 4.53 -34.71
N LYS A 165 20.19 5.09 -34.54
CA LYS A 165 20.79 6.03 -35.47
C LYS A 165 21.27 5.21 -36.67
N ALA A 166 20.41 5.14 -37.69
CA ALA A 166 20.72 4.48 -38.96
C ALA A 166 22.00 5.09 -39.56
N LYS A 167 23.05 4.27 -39.68
CA LYS A 167 24.26 4.59 -40.45
C LYS A 167 23.90 4.60 -41.94
N SER A 168 23.58 5.77 -42.47
CA SER A 168 23.49 5.98 -43.91
C SER A 168 24.89 5.87 -44.53
N ARG A 169 25.14 4.75 -45.20
CA ARG A 169 26.27 4.53 -46.13
C ARG A 169 26.23 5.60 -47.22
N ARG A 170 27.33 6.37 -47.37
CA ARG A 170 27.57 7.20 -48.56
C ARG A 170 28.18 6.31 -49.66
N PRO A 171 27.65 6.32 -50.89
CA PRO A 171 28.32 5.68 -52.03
C PRO A 171 29.49 6.52 -52.52
N SER A 172 30.60 5.85 -52.85
CA SER A 172 31.72 6.43 -53.57
C SER A 172 31.27 6.89 -54.97
N ARG A 173 31.68 8.08 -55.36
CA ARG A 173 31.52 8.58 -56.73
C ARG A 173 32.91 8.81 -57.31
N ASP A 174 33.44 7.73 -57.88
CA ASP A 174 34.51 7.75 -58.86
C ASP A 174 33.92 8.18 -60.21
N LYS A 175 34.46 9.25 -60.82
CA LYS A 175 34.44 9.52 -62.27
C LYS A 175 35.58 10.47 -62.63
N GLY A 176 36.72 9.87 -62.98
CA GLY A 176 37.35 10.00 -64.30
C GLY A 176 37.53 11.39 -64.96
N ARG A 177 38.81 11.72 -65.18
CA ARG A 177 39.45 11.92 -66.51
C ARG A 177 38.81 12.94 -67.49
N ARG A 178 39.53 14.03 -67.80
CA ARG A 178 40.34 14.26 -69.04
C ARG A 178 40.50 15.75 -69.43
N GLN A 179 41.74 16.05 -69.83
CA GLN A 179 42.20 16.85 -70.99
C GLN A 179 42.13 18.39 -71.03
N GLY A 180 43.26 18.94 -71.50
CA GLY A 180 43.39 20.20 -72.23
C GLY A 180 43.69 21.40 -71.33
N GLY A 181 44.72 22.23 -71.52
CA GLY A 181 45.62 22.43 -72.65
C GLY A 181 45.89 23.93 -72.80
N ARG A 182 47.17 24.28 -73.01
CA ARG A 182 47.71 25.49 -73.67
C ARG A 182 47.62 26.88 -72.99
N GLY A 183 48.73 27.63 -73.16
CA GLY A 183 48.80 29.09 -73.23
C GLY A 183 49.52 29.72 -72.03
N ARG A 184 50.83 30.03 -72.02
CA ARG A 184 51.67 30.95 -72.83
C ARG A 184 51.45 32.44 -72.50
N ARG A 185 52.58 33.11 -72.19
CA ARG A 185 52.84 34.58 -72.11
C ARG A 185 52.44 35.23 -70.77
N ARG A 186 53.23 36.10 -70.17
CA ARG A 186 54.35 36.94 -70.63
C ARG A 186 55.28 37.23 -69.46
#